data_AF-A0A9D6I640-F1
#
_entry.id   AF-A0A9D6I640-F1
#
_cell.length_a   1.000
_cell.length_b   1.000
_cell.length_c   1.000
_cell.angle_alpha   90.00
_cell.angle_beta   90.00
_cell.angle_gamma   90.00
#
_symmetry.space_group_name_H-M   'P 1'
#
loop_
_entity.id
_entity.type
_entity.pdbx_description
1 polymer ?
#
loop_
_entity_poly.entity_id
_entity_poly.type
_entity_poly.pdbx_seq_one_letter_code
_entity_poly.pdbx_strand_id
1 'polypeptide(L)' 'LITDPAQAAAQAVKMAMEGKVRTLDGVEIDISVQTICCHGDTPGAEKIVRTVREALEKAGVAVKSLRDWLPAQ' A
#
# COMPACT_ATOMS: atom_id res chain seq x y z
N LEU A 1 -0.09 13.30 5.44
CA LEU A 1 -1.14 12.28 5.71
C LEU A 1 -2.08 12.25 4.53
N ILE A 2 -2.31 11.09 3.92
CA ILE A 2 -3.30 10.92 2.85
C ILE A 2 -4.58 10.40 3.49
N THR A 3 -5.67 11.17 3.35
CA THR A 3 -7.00 10.83 3.90
C THR A 3 -7.98 10.36 2.83
N ASP A 4 -7.68 10.60 1.56
CA ASP A 4 -8.46 10.13 0.44
C ASP A 4 -8.16 8.64 0.16
N PRO A 5 -9.17 7.75 0.21
CA PRO A 5 -8.96 6.32 -0.02
C PRO A 5 -8.40 5.97 -1.40
N ALA A 6 -8.79 6.70 -2.45
CA ALA A 6 -8.35 6.44 -3.81
C ALA A 6 -6.88 6.86 -4.01
N GLN A 7 -6.46 7.99 -3.43
CA GLN A 7 -5.06 8.42 -3.43
C GLN A 7 -4.18 7.43 -2.66
N ALA A 8 -4.62 6.98 -1.48
CA ALA A 8 -3.88 5.99 -0.70
C ALA A 8 -3.73 4.66 -1.46
N ALA A 9 -4.80 4.20 -2.13
CA ALA A 9 -4.78 3.00 -2.95
C ALA A 9 -3.85 3.12 -4.16
N ALA A 10 -3.90 4.23 -4.88
CA ALA A 10 -3.01 4.48 -6.02
C ALA A 10 -1.53 4.49 -5.60
N GLN A 11 -1.21 5.13 -4.47
CA GLN A 11 0.14 5.11 -3.93
C GLN A 11 0.57 3.69 -3.53
N ALA A 12 -0.27 2.94 -2.80
CA ALA A 12 0.05 1.58 -2.39
C ALA A 12 0.32 0.64 -3.58
N VAL A 13 -0.47 0.75 -4.66
CA VAL A 13 -0.27 -0.03 -5.88
C VAL A 13 1.05 0.36 -6.56
N LYS A 14 1.35 1.66 -6.71
CA LYS A 14 2.62 2.11 -7.28
C LYS A 14 3.82 1.61 -6.48
N MET A 15 3.73 1.69 -5.14
CA MET A 15 4.77 1.19 -4.25
C MET A 15 5.00 -0.32 -4.43
N ALA A 16 3.93 -1.12 -4.52
CA ALA A 16 4.02 -2.58 -4.64
C ALA A 16 4.44 -3.06 -6.04
N MET A 17 4.01 -2.37 -7.09
CA MET A 17 4.24 -2.79 -8.49
C MET A 17 5.54 -2.22 -9.07
N GLU A 18 5.85 -0.96 -8.73
CA GLU A 18 6.97 -0.23 -9.35
C GLU A 18 8.13 0.01 -8.38
N GLY A 19 7.94 -0.21 -7.07
CA GLY A 19 8.96 0.12 -6.07
C GLY A 19 9.22 1.63 -5.99
N LYS A 20 8.19 2.46 -6.21
CA LYS A 20 8.31 3.92 -6.28
C LYS A 20 7.25 4.64 -5.48
N VAL A 21 7.60 5.84 -5.01
CA VAL A 21 6.65 6.79 -4.38
C VAL A 21 6.90 8.21 -4.88
N ARG A 22 5.83 9.00 -4.96
CA ARG A 22 5.90 10.42 -5.32
C ARG A 22 6.07 11.28 -4.07
N THR A 23 7.04 12.19 -4.07
CA THR A 23 7.24 13.19 -3.01
C THR A 23 6.18 14.29 -3.09
N LEU A 24 6.10 15.12 -2.05
CA LEU A 24 5.20 16.28 -2.02
C LEU A 24 5.51 17.30 -3.14
N ASP A 25 6.79 17.41 -3.53
CA ASP A 25 7.24 18.29 -4.62
C ASP A 25 7.08 17.64 -6.00
N GLY A 26 6.49 16.45 -6.07
CA GLY A 26 6.12 15.77 -7.30
C GLY A 26 7.20 14.90 -7.94
N VAL A 27 8.35 14.75 -7.30
CA VAL A 27 9.47 13.90 -7.73
C VAL A 27 9.18 12.43 -7.40
N GLU A 28 9.58 11.50 -8.25
CA GLU A 28 9.51 10.06 -7.92
C GLU A 28 10.83 9.57 -7.35
N ILE A 29 10.76 8.75 -6.30
CA ILE A 29 11.92 8.11 -5.67
C ILE A 29 11.73 6.60 -5.60
N ASP A 30 12.82 5.87 -5.78
CA ASP A 30 12.87 4.41 -5.64
C ASP A 30 12.90 4.00 -4.16
N ILE A 31 12.15 2.95 -3.84
CA ILE A 31 12.02 2.38 -2.50
C ILE A 31 11.93 0.85 -2.55
N SER A 32 12.43 0.19 -1.50
CA SER A 32 12.22 -1.24 -1.29
C SER A 32 10.98 -1.45 -0.42
N VAL A 33 9.98 -2.18 -0.92
CA VAL A 33 8.69 -2.36 -0.24
C VAL A 33 8.41 -3.85 -0.04
N GLN A 34 8.31 -4.26 1.22
CA GLN A 34 7.91 -5.62 1.62
C GLN A 34 6.59 -5.63 2.39
N THR A 35 6.31 -4.53 3.11
CA THR A 35 5.09 -4.37 3.90
C THR A 35 4.60 -2.93 3.80
N ILE A 36 3.28 -2.73 3.85
CA ILE A 36 2.65 -1.40 3.94
C ILE A 36 1.97 -1.29 5.30
N CYS A 37 2.34 -0.28 6.08
CA CYS A 37 1.67 0.00 7.35
C CYS A 37 0.33 0.68 7.11
N CYS A 38 -0.70 0.22 7.81
CA CYS A 38 -2.04 0.79 7.77
C CYS A 38 -2.45 1.20 9.18
N HIS A 39 -3.02 2.40 9.32
CA HIS A 39 -3.56 2.90 10.58
C HIS A 39 -5.07 2.69 10.64
N GLY A 40 -5.58 2.37 11.84
CA GLY A 40 -7.01 2.11 12.11
C GLY A 40 -7.60 3.04 13.18
N ASP A 41 -6.88 4.11 13.53
CA ASP A 41 -7.12 5.00 14.68
C ASP A 41 -7.89 6.28 14.33
N THR A 42 -8.22 6.48 13.05
CA THR A 42 -8.88 7.70 12.54
C THR A 42 -10.24 7.37 11.93
N PRO A 43 -11.28 8.23 12.08
CA PRO A 43 -12.55 8.03 11.39
C PRO A 43 -12.38 7.85 9.88
N GLY A 44 -12.96 6.79 9.32
CA GLY A 44 -12.84 6.46 7.89
C GLY A 44 -11.59 5.65 7.52
N ALA A 45 -10.73 5.31 8.49
CA ALA A 45 -9.57 4.44 8.26
C ALA A 45 -9.96 3.09 7.64
N GLU A 46 -11.11 2.52 8.03
CA GLU A 46 -11.62 1.27 7.48
C GLU A 46 -11.88 1.36 5.97
N LYS A 47 -12.29 2.53 5.47
CA LYS A 47 -12.50 2.75 4.03
C LYS A 47 -11.18 2.84 3.30
N ILE A 48 -10.19 3.52 3.87
CA ILE A 48 -8.83 3.59 3.30
C ILE A 48 -8.25 2.18 3.19
N VAL A 49 -8.23 1.43 4.30
CA VAL A 49 -7.65 0.08 4.34
C VAL A 49 -8.35 -0.87 3.38
N ARG A 50 -9.70 -0.83 3.31
CA ARG A 50 -10.47 -1.62 2.36
C ARG A 50 -10.12 -1.28 0.91
N THR A 51 -10.09 0.01 0.57
CA THR A 51 -9.81 0.47 -0.80
C THR A 51 -8.39 0.10 -1.24
N VAL A 52 -7.41 0.25 -0.35
CA VAL A 52 -6.02 -0.16 -0.58
C VAL A 52 -5.94 -1.66 -0.86
N ARG A 53 -6.56 -2.49 -0.01
CA ARG A 53 -6.56 -3.95 -0.17
C ARG A 53 -7.18 -4.37 -1.50
N GLU A 54 -8.35 -3.84 -1.84
CA GLU A 54 -9.04 -4.16 -3.10
C GLU A 54 -8.23 -3.72 -4.33
N ALA A 55 -7.57 -2.56 -4.28
CA ALA A 55 -6.74 -2.08 -5.38
C ALA A 55 -5.49 -2.94 -5.60
N LEU A 56 -4.83 -3.36 -4.52
CA LEU A 56 -3.70 -4.29 -4.59
C LEU A 56 -4.12 -5.63 -5.21
N GLU A 57 -5.23 -6.21 -4.74
CA GLU A 57 -5.76 -7.46 -5.28
C GLU A 57 -6.13 -7.32 -6.77
N LYS A 58 -6.79 -6.23 -7.16
CA LYS A 58 -7.12 -5.93 -8.58
C LYS A 58 -5.88 -5.74 -9.46
N ALA A 59 -4.79 -5.22 -8.90
CA ALA A 59 -3.51 -5.09 -9.59
C ALA A 59 -2.72 -6.41 -9.67
N GLY A 60 -3.24 -7.51 -9.12
CA GLY A 60 -2.58 -8.81 -9.10
C GLY A 60 -1.57 -8.99 -7.95
N VAL A 61 -1.55 -8.07 -6.98
CA VAL A 61 -0.67 -8.16 -5.81
C VAL A 61 -1.34 -9.02 -4.74
N ALA A 62 -0.69 -10.13 -4.37
CA ALA A 62 -1.16 -11.01 -3.30
C ALA A 62 -0.87 -10.41 -1.92
N VAL A 63 -1.92 -10.08 -1.17
CA VAL A 63 -1.81 -9.64 0.23
C VAL A 63 -1.84 -10.86 1.15
N LYS A 64 -0.71 -11.17 1.79
CA LYS A 64 -0.55 -12.31 2.70
C LYS A 64 0.15 -11.89 3.99
N SER A 65 0.10 -12.75 5.00
CA SER A 65 0.90 -12.55 6.20
C SER A 65 2.39 -12.70 5.88
N LEU A 66 3.25 -12.04 6.67
CA LEU A 66 4.70 -12.21 6.52
C LEU A 66 5.13 -13.69 6.63
N ARG A 67 4.44 -14.47 7.47
CA ARG A 67 4.72 -15.91 7.63
C ARG A 67 4.53 -16.68 6.32
N ASP A 68 3.57 -16.31 5.50
CA ASP A 68 3.31 -17.01 4.22
C ASP A 68 4.29 -16.61 3.11
N TRP A 69 5.01 -15.49 3.31
CA TRP A 69 6.02 -14.96 2.39
C TRP A 69 7.44 -15.43 2.73
N LEU A 70 7.72 -15.65 4.01
CA LEU A 70 9.01 -16.15 4.45
C LEU A 70 9.05 -17.68 4.23
N PRO A 71 10.12 -18.22 3.63
CA PRO A 71 10.29 -19.67 3.57
C PRO A 71 10.26 -20.24 4.98
N ALA A 72 9.66 -21.43 5.14
CA ALA A 72 9.71 -22.15 6.41
C ALA A 72 11.17 -22.32 6.83
N GLN A 73 11.51 -21.86 8.03
CA GLN A 73 12.79 -22.15 8.68
C GLN A 73 12.80 -23.59 9.16
#